data_AF-A0A225UIQ4-F1
#
_entry.id   AF-A0A225UIQ4-F1
#
_cell.length_a   1.000
_cell.length_b   1.000
_cell.length_c   1.000
_cell.angle_alpha   90.00
_cell.angle_beta   90.00
_cell.angle_gamma   90.00
#
_symmetry.space_group_name_H-M   'P 1'
#
loop_
_entity.id
_entity.type
_entity.pdbx_description
1 polymer ?
#
loop_
_entity_poly.entity_id
_entity_poly.type
_entity_poly.pdbx_seq_one_letter_code
_entity_poly.pdbx_strand_id
1 'polypeptide(L)'
;MTADAKSGGGLVKFKGKSYTMWKDKLLTHVNQLNHEYLTKLLEKRKPEPRVLMADFLRTNPEKPVAPNTETGEQEAIAMRWDVMHWKS
;
A
#
# COMPACT_ATOMS: atom_id res chain seq x y z
N MET A 1 -13.62 25.76 41.55
CA MET A 1 -14.40 25.46 40.33
C MET A 1 -13.65 26.11 39.18
N THR A 2 -13.16 25.46 38.13
CA THR A 2 -13.21 24.09 37.60
C THR A 2 -11.97 23.99 36.71
N ALA A 3 -11.28 22.85 36.72
CA ALA A 3 -10.18 22.60 35.81
C ALA A 3 -10.67 22.62 34.36
N ASP A 4 -10.10 23.48 33.52
CA ASP A 4 -10.30 23.43 32.08
C ASP A 4 -9.54 22.23 31.49
N ALA A 5 -10.10 21.05 31.68
CA ALA A 5 -9.76 19.87 30.91
C ALA A 5 -10.39 19.99 29.52
N LYS A 6 -9.75 20.73 28.58
CA LYS A 6 -10.11 20.62 27.16
C LYS A 6 -9.32 19.48 26.52
N SER A 7 -9.96 18.31 26.60
CA SER A 7 -9.71 17.08 25.85
C SER A 7 -9.04 17.29 24.49
N GLY A 8 -7.97 16.52 24.25
CA GLY A 8 -7.12 16.61 23.07
C GLY A 8 -7.71 16.06 21.76
N GLY A 9 -6.88 16.18 20.71
CA GLY A 9 -6.97 15.36 19.49
C GLY A 9 -7.91 15.88 18.40
N GLY A 10 -7.65 17.05 17.83
CA GLY A 10 -8.32 17.46 16.60
C GLY A 10 -7.96 16.52 15.44
N LEU A 11 -8.97 16.03 14.71
CA LEU A 11 -8.74 15.16 13.54
C LEU A 11 -7.92 15.90 12.46
N VAL A 12 -6.93 15.22 11.91
CA VAL A 12 -6.08 15.75 10.84
C VAL A 12 -6.79 15.60 9.50
N LYS A 13 -6.99 16.71 8.77
CA LYS A 13 -7.59 16.67 7.42
C LYS A 13 -6.55 16.36 6.33
N PHE A 14 -6.94 15.57 5.34
CA PHE A 14 -6.17 15.31 4.11
C PHE A 14 -7.07 14.82 2.98
N LYS A 15 -6.97 15.46 1.80
CA LYS A 15 -7.77 15.11 0.61
C LYS A 15 -9.27 14.92 0.92
N GLY A 16 -9.85 15.80 1.73
CA GLY A 16 -11.26 15.75 2.11
C GLY A 16 -11.62 14.69 3.17
N LYS A 17 -10.66 13.91 3.68
CA LYS A 17 -10.87 12.91 4.75
C LYS A 17 -10.26 13.39 6.06
N SER A 18 -10.85 12.96 7.18
CA SER A 18 -10.39 13.25 8.53
C SER A 18 -9.74 12.00 9.14
N TYR A 19 -8.60 12.17 9.81
CA TYR A 19 -7.82 11.09 10.40
C TYR A 19 -7.56 11.34 11.88
N THR A 20 -7.61 10.29 12.67
CA THR A 20 -7.31 10.28 14.11
C THR A 20 -5.82 10.50 14.38
N MET A 21 -4.95 9.95 13.55
CA MET A 21 -3.49 10.06 13.71
C MET A 21 -2.80 10.42 12.39
N TRP A 22 -1.65 11.11 12.50
CA TRP A 22 -0.81 11.44 11.34
C TRP A 22 -0.31 10.20 10.61
N LYS A 23 -0.11 9.09 11.34
CA LYS A 23 0.28 7.79 10.79
C LYS A 23 -0.78 7.22 9.86
N ASP A 24 -2.06 7.33 10.22
CA ASP A 24 -3.18 6.83 9.39
C ASP A 24 -3.29 7.62 8.08
N LYS A 25 -3.06 8.93 8.15
CA LYS A 25 -2.99 9.81 6.98
C LYS A 25 -1.84 9.42 6.05
N LEU A 26 -0.64 9.22 6.61
CA LEU A 26 0.53 8.83 5.82
C LEU A 26 0.33 7.46 5.18
N LEU A 27 -0.13 6.47 5.94
CA LEU A 27 -0.40 5.13 5.44
C LEU A 27 -1.43 5.13 4.32
N THR A 28 -2.49 5.93 4.44
CA THR A 28 -3.51 6.06 3.38
C THR A 28 -2.91 6.60 2.08
N HIS A 29 -2.09 7.65 2.17
CA HIS A 29 -1.44 8.22 0.99
C HIS A 29 -0.46 7.24 0.34
N VAL A 30 0.34 6.53 1.15
CA VAL A 30 1.28 5.54 0.65
C VAL A 30 0.57 4.33 0.01
N ASN A 31 -0.58 3.90 0.56
CA ASN A 31 -1.37 2.84 -0.07
C ASN A 31 -1.87 3.25 -1.47
N GLN A 32 -2.24 4.52 -1.67
CA GLN A 32 -2.62 5.04 -2.99
C GLN A 32 -1.44 4.98 -3.98
N LEU A 33 -0.27 5.45 -3.55
CA LEU A 33 0.95 5.42 -4.37
C LEU A 33 1.36 3.98 -4.72
N ASN A 34 1.31 3.07 -3.75
CA ASN A 34 1.57 1.65 -3.96
C ASN A 34 0.61 1.06 -5.00
N HIS A 35 -0.70 1.35 -4.87
CA HIS A 35 -1.68 0.85 -5.82
C HIS A 35 -1.39 1.33 -7.25
N GLU A 36 -1.13 2.63 -7.44
CA GLU A 36 -0.76 3.18 -8.75
C GLU A 36 0.53 2.54 -9.31
N TYR A 37 1.52 2.30 -8.45
CA TYR A 37 2.75 1.63 -8.83
C TYR A 37 2.51 0.18 -9.28
N LEU A 38 1.75 -0.58 -8.50
CA LEU A 38 1.40 -1.97 -8.81
C LEU A 38 0.61 -2.08 -10.11
N THR A 39 -0.37 -1.20 -10.33
CA THR A 39 -1.11 -1.14 -11.60
C THR A 39 -0.17 -0.92 -12.78
N LYS A 40 0.78 0.02 -12.69
CA LYS A 40 1.78 0.28 -13.74
C LYS A 40 2.74 -0.90 -13.97
N LEU A 41 3.05 -1.68 -12.94
CA LEU A 41 3.86 -2.90 -13.10
C LEU A 41 3.07 -3.99 -13.82
N LEU A 42 1.80 -4.17 -13.46
CA LEU A 42 0.90 -5.10 -14.13
C LEU A 42 0.75 -4.76 -15.62
N GLU A 43 0.49 -3.49 -15.94
CA GLU A 43 0.41 -3.01 -17.34
C GLU A 43 1.68 -3.32 -18.14
N LYS A 44 2.84 -3.26 -17.47
CA LYS A 44 4.15 -3.54 -18.08
C LYS A 44 4.54 -5.02 -18.00
N ARG A 45 3.66 -5.90 -17.50
CA ARG A 45 3.93 -7.33 -17.23
C ARG A 45 5.22 -7.55 -16.45
N LYS A 46 5.49 -6.68 -15.49
CA LYS A 46 6.64 -6.78 -14.59
C LYS A 46 6.25 -7.53 -13.32
N PRO A 47 7.20 -8.23 -12.68
CA PRO A 47 6.95 -8.89 -11.42
C PRO A 47 6.57 -7.88 -10.33
N GLU A 48 5.76 -8.33 -9.38
CA GLU A 48 5.39 -7.57 -8.21
C GLU A 48 6.62 -7.35 -7.31
N PRO A 49 6.82 -6.15 -6.73
CA PRO A 49 7.88 -5.93 -5.77
C PRO A 49 7.68 -6.82 -4.54
N ARG A 50 8.79 -7.27 -3.96
CA ARG A 50 8.78 -8.08 -2.72
C ARG A 50 8.40 -7.26 -1.49
N VAL A 51 8.65 -5.95 -1.53
CA VAL A 51 8.36 -5.02 -0.43
C VAL A 51 7.83 -3.72 -1.01
N LEU A 52 6.76 -3.21 -0.42
CA LEU A 52 6.15 -1.94 -0.72
C LEU A 52 6.41 -0.90 0.38
N MET A 53 6.22 0.38 0.08
CA MET A 53 6.41 1.45 1.07
C MET A 53 5.47 1.31 2.27
N ALA A 54 4.24 0.84 2.07
CA ALA A 54 3.29 0.58 3.14
C ALA A 54 3.78 -0.50 4.12
N ASP A 55 4.60 -1.45 3.69
CA ASP A 55 5.07 -2.54 4.54
C ASP A 55 6.01 -2.01 5.62
N PHE A 56 6.88 -1.06 5.28
CA PHE A 56 7.73 -0.32 6.22
C PHE A 56 6.94 0.52 7.22
N LEU A 57 5.75 1.00 6.85
CA LEU A 57 4.91 1.81 7.73
C LEU A 57 4.04 0.97 8.67
N ARG A 58 3.68 -0.23 8.23
CA ARG A 58 2.87 -1.18 9.00
C ARG A 58 3.73 -1.98 9.98
N THR A 59 4.89 -2.44 9.54
CA THR A 59 5.76 -3.38 10.28
C THR A 59 7.23 -3.17 9.91
N ASN A 60 8.14 -3.94 10.51
CA ASN A 60 9.48 -4.09 9.97
C ASN A 60 9.44 -5.26 8.95
N PRO A 61 9.41 -4.98 7.62
CA PRO A 61 9.23 -6.04 6.63
C PRO A 61 10.38 -7.04 6.70
N GLU A 62 10.06 -8.31 6.48
CA GLU A 62 11.06 -9.36 6.39
C GLU A 62 12.02 -9.09 5.22
N LYS A 63 13.30 -9.46 5.37
CA LYS A 63 14.29 -9.19 4.31
C LYS A 63 13.81 -9.85 3.01
N PRO A 64 13.82 -9.13 1.88
CA PRO A 64 13.40 -9.72 0.61
C PRO A 64 14.33 -10.88 0.26
N VAL A 65 13.75 -12.08 0.05
CA VAL A 65 14.48 -13.26 -0.44
C VAL A 65 14.87 -13.01 -1.90
N ALA A 66 16.07 -13.43 -2.32
CA ALA A 66 16.52 -13.29 -3.72
C ALA A 66 15.68 -14.14 -4.69
N PRO A 67 15.56 -13.77 -5.98
CA PRO A 67 14.81 -14.55 -6.96
C PRO A 67 15.51 -15.89 -7.20
N ASN A 68 14.80 -17.00 -7.05
CA ASN A 68 15.32 -18.34 -7.28
C ASN A 68 14.82 -18.98 -8.58
N THR A 69 13.85 -18.42 -9.31
CA THR A 69 13.47 -18.90 -10.66
C THR A 69 12.61 -17.89 -11.44
N GLU A 70 13.14 -17.32 -12.52
CA GLU A 70 12.43 -16.31 -13.35
C GLU A 70 11.22 -16.90 -14.11
N THR A 71 11.22 -18.21 -14.39
CA THR A 71 10.19 -18.89 -15.18
C THR A 71 8.83 -18.94 -14.48
N GLY A 72 8.80 -19.16 -13.16
CA GLY A 72 7.54 -19.18 -12.40
C GLY A 72 6.91 -17.79 -12.23
N GLU A 73 7.72 -16.73 -12.23
CA GLU A 73 7.23 -15.36 -12.09
C GLU A 73 6.45 -14.89 -13.32
N GLN A 74 6.87 -15.28 -14.54
CA GLN A 74 6.17 -14.90 -15.78
C GLN A 74 4.78 -15.53 -15.91
N GLU A 75 4.64 -16.81 -15.57
CA GLU A 75 3.35 -17.51 -15.60
C GLU A 75 2.37 -16.93 -14.56
N ALA A 76 2.86 -16.61 -13.36
CA ALA A 76 2.08 -15.95 -12.32
C ALA A 76 1.60 -14.54 -12.72
N ILE A 77 2.44 -13.77 -13.43
CA ILE A 77 2.09 -12.45 -13.97
C ILE A 77 0.94 -12.59 -15.00
N ALA A 78 1.04 -13.57 -15.90
CA ALA A 78 0.01 -13.81 -16.91
C ALA A 78 -1.33 -14.18 -16.26
N MET A 79 -1.34 -15.14 -15.33
CA MET A 79 -2.55 -15.55 -14.61
C MET A 79 -3.20 -14.39 -13.83
N ARG A 80 -2.41 -13.54 -13.17
CA ARG A 80 -2.95 -12.36 -12.45
C ARG A 80 -3.58 -11.34 -13.37
N TRP A 81 -3.00 -11.12 -14.55
CA TRP A 81 -3.56 -10.20 -15.53
C TRP A 81 -4.97 -10.64 -15.94
N ASP A 82 -5.13 -11.94 -16.20
CA ASP A 82 -6.42 -12.53 -16.59
C ASP A 82 -7.48 -12.38 -15.49
N VAL A 83 -7.11 -12.57 -14.22
CA VAL A 83 -8.03 -12.35 -13.08
C VAL A 83 -8.50 -10.90 -12.97
N MET A 84 -7.60 -9.94 -13.17
CA MET A 84 -7.93 -8.50 -13.03
C MET A 84 -8.74 -7.96 -14.21
N HIS A 85 -8.62 -8.57 -15.40
CA HIS A 85 -9.25 -8.08 -16.63
C HIS A 85 -10.32 -9.00 -17.19
N TRP A 86 -10.72 -10.03 -16.44
CA TRP A 86 -11.85 -10.87 -16.80
C TRP A 86 -13.12 -10.00 -16.87
N LYS A 87 -13.61 -9.75 -18.08
CA LYS A 87 -14.95 -9.21 -18.29
C LYS A 87 -15.95 -10.36 -18.18
N SER A 88 -16.92 -10.21 -17.28
CA SER A 88 -18.19 -10.94 -17.38
C SER A 88 -19.00 -10.47 -18.57
#